data_AF-A0A4R0HKY8-F1
#
_entry.id   AF-A0A4R0HKY8-F1
#
_cell.length_a   1.000
_cell.length_b   1.000
_cell.length_c   1.000
_cell.angle_alpha   90.00
_cell.angle_beta   90.00
_cell.angle_gamma   90.00
#
_symmetry.space_group_name_H-M   'P 1'
#
loop_
_entity.id
_entity.type
_entity.pdbx_description
1 polymer ?
#
loop_
_entity_poly.entity_id
_entity_poly.type
_entity_poly.pdbx_seq_one_letter_code
_entity_poly.pdbx_strand_id
1 'polypeptide(L)'
;MRGAWTVLAHHFWARRIRLLSYDGGGTDLLTSYARLYSDLTKAGEHEQAQGWMQRGRLFHQALTDAVWGVPIAHSILNLAGRAELRETLPMLDDMVAGAQRARDAMVAQDKFSSNYTAWFNALGTTVSQAAAAVRGEVWSGEKEWLTGEHGQFAHLETATGEDGWEWEASTYYHGFVLRAYLLSLRGVDPSLVPDRLEKMIAALASIATDGGILPALHDGPYLRVPLALEWLEIVALARQFTTAHGLDAVAARALAEVGPEYDGLEDRLTGWFGGPPRTSALTSFQGAHLGSTYAVIRVPGIHAILDHGPHGGSHGHHDKLALYLYGATTPWQPDPGQVPYGHSQWRAHYKSVTAHPTIRIDNLEPAEATGQLTHDEDSVTATVDGWYDGVRATRKLIAGDNYLVDVVRVAADREREIVLQFRPDVELTVEVGPDVVRTIWGGDETLYGYHASGDAVPVARPGAGPADDPQRVRTWLDWTVVGAAATYCSVYSTTPVDVQLTGDVITVDGHEHSIGGL
;
A
#
# COMPACT_ATOMS: atom_id res chain seq x y z
N MET A 1 -16.43 3.28 -22.86
CA MET A 1 -16.89 4.42 -22.03
C MET A 1 -15.73 5.37 -21.76
N ARG A 2 -15.97 6.70 -21.86
CA ARG A 2 -14.97 7.76 -21.67
C ARG A 2 -15.23 8.56 -20.39
N GLY A 3 -14.16 9.11 -19.80
CA GLY A 3 -14.21 10.13 -18.75
C GLY A 3 -14.28 9.56 -17.33
N ALA A 4 -13.52 10.17 -16.42
CA ALA A 4 -13.43 9.74 -15.02
C ALA A 4 -14.81 9.62 -14.35
N TRP A 5 -15.71 10.57 -14.63
CA TRP A 5 -17.06 10.56 -14.07
C TRP A 5 -17.88 9.32 -14.47
N THR A 6 -17.83 8.93 -15.75
CA THR A 6 -18.58 7.75 -16.24
C THR A 6 -18.02 6.46 -15.66
N VAL A 7 -16.69 6.34 -15.54
CA VAL A 7 -16.05 5.20 -14.87
C VAL A 7 -16.51 5.11 -13.42
N LEU A 8 -16.41 6.21 -12.66
CA LEU A 8 -16.84 6.25 -11.26
C LEU A 8 -18.33 5.94 -11.10
N ALA A 9 -19.19 6.43 -11.99
CA ALA A 9 -20.62 6.12 -11.98
C ALA A 9 -20.90 4.62 -12.16
N HIS A 10 -20.17 3.95 -13.07
CA HIS A 10 -20.30 2.50 -13.25
C HIS A 10 -19.83 1.69 -12.04
N HIS A 11 -18.72 2.09 -11.40
CA HIS A 11 -18.26 1.46 -10.17
C HIS A 11 -19.25 1.66 -9.02
N PHE A 12 -19.81 2.87 -8.88
CA PHE A 12 -20.87 3.15 -7.91
C PHE A 12 -22.09 2.23 -8.13
N TRP A 13 -22.57 2.13 -9.37
CA TRP A 13 -23.71 1.25 -9.68
C TRP A 13 -23.38 -0.24 -9.48
N ALA A 14 -22.17 -0.69 -9.81
CA ALA A 14 -21.76 -2.06 -9.55
C ALA A 14 -21.79 -2.40 -8.05
N ARG A 15 -21.28 -1.50 -7.21
CA ARG A 15 -21.38 -1.63 -5.74
C ARG A 15 -22.84 -1.68 -5.29
N ARG A 16 -23.68 -0.75 -5.78
CA ARG A 16 -25.10 -0.69 -5.41
C ARG A 16 -25.86 -1.94 -5.82
N ILE A 17 -25.63 -2.46 -7.03
CA ILE A 17 -26.23 -3.70 -7.52
C ILE A 17 -25.80 -4.88 -6.66
N ARG A 18 -24.51 -4.96 -6.29
CA ARG A 18 -24.00 -6.01 -5.39
C ARG A 18 -24.67 -5.98 -4.04
N LEU A 19 -24.87 -4.80 -3.45
CA LEU A 19 -25.62 -4.66 -2.20
C LEU A 19 -27.07 -5.16 -2.35
N LEU A 20 -27.80 -4.69 -3.37
CA LEU A 20 -29.19 -5.09 -3.62
C LEU A 20 -29.34 -6.60 -3.85
N SER A 21 -28.35 -7.24 -4.47
CA SER A 21 -28.39 -8.67 -4.79
C SER A 21 -28.46 -9.58 -3.56
N TYR A 22 -27.93 -9.14 -2.42
CA TYR A 22 -28.03 -9.87 -1.16
C TYR A 22 -29.47 -9.98 -0.63
N ASP A 23 -30.33 -9.04 -1.00
CA ASP A 23 -31.75 -9.00 -0.63
C ASP A 23 -32.67 -9.52 -1.76
N GLY A 24 -32.10 -10.17 -2.77
CA GLY A 24 -32.86 -10.68 -3.93
C GLY A 24 -33.25 -9.61 -4.95
N GLY A 25 -32.77 -8.37 -4.79
CA GLY A 25 -33.01 -7.26 -5.73
C GLY A 25 -31.91 -7.13 -6.80
N GLY A 26 -32.10 -6.21 -7.75
CA GLY A 26 -31.07 -5.83 -8.73
C GLY A 26 -31.08 -6.59 -10.06
N THR A 27 -31.97 -7.58 -10.24
CA THR A 27 -32.11 -8.35 -11.49
C THR A 27 -32.34 -7.45 -12.71
N ASP A 28 -33.30 -6.51 -12.64
CA ASP A 28 -33.60 -5.62 -13.77
C ASP A 28 -32.42 -4.73 -14.16
N LEU A 29 -31.64 -4.29 -13.16
CA LEU A 29 -30.42 -3.51 -13.37
C LEU A 29 -29.33 -4.33 -14.05
N LEU A 30 -29.12 -5.58 -13.61
CA LEU A 30 -28.17 -6.50 -14.22
C LEU A 30 -28.52 -6.81 -15.67
N THR A 31 -29.78 -7.09 -15.96
CA THR A 31 -30.27 -7.35 -17.31
C THR A 31 -30.15 -6.09 -18.19
N SER A 32 -30.44 -4.91 -17.64
CA SER A 32 -30.22 -3.64 -18.35
C SER A 32 -28.73 -3.41 -18.65
N TYR A 33 -27.85 -3.73 -17.70
CA TYR A 33 -26.41 -3.68 -17.90
C TYR A 33 -25.93 -4.69 -18.96
N ALA A 34 -26.50 -5.89 -19.01
CA ALA A 34 -26.15 -6.88 -20.03
C ALA A 34 -26.50 -6.39 -21.45
N ARG A 35 -27.67 -5.75 -21.61
CA ARG A 35 -28.05 -5.10 -22.88
C ARG A 35 -27.11 -3.96 -23.24
N LEU A 36 -26.86 -3.05 -22.28
CA LEU A 36 -25.96 -1.92 -22.48
C LEU A 36 -24.54 -2.38 -22.84
N TYR A 37 -24.01 -3.37 -22.13
CA TYR A 37 -22.71 -3.97 -22.41
C TYR A 37 -22.69 -4.54 -23.82
N SER A 38 -23.69 -5.34 -24.18
CA SER A 38 -23.80 -5.94 -25.50
C SER A 38 -23.85 -4.90 -26.60
N ASP A 39 -24.52 -3.77 -26.38
CA ASP A 39 -24.59 -2.65 -27.34
C ASP A 39 -23.26 -1.89 -27.46
N LEU A 40 -22.60 -1.61 -26.34
CA LEU A 40 -21.36 -0.82 -26.32
C LEU A 40 -20.14 -1.61 -26.82
N THR A 41 -20.17 -2.94 -26.71
CA THR A 41 -19.02 -3.80 -27.04
C THR A 41 -19.13 -4.49 -28.41
N LYS A 42 -20.17 -4.18 -29.20
CA LYS A 42 -20.38 -4.74 -30.56
C LYS A 42 -19.19 -4.54 -31.49
N ALA A 43 -18.49 -3.42 -31.34
CA ALA A 43 -17.33 -3.07 -32.16
C ALA A 43 -16.02 -3.78 -31.71
N GLY A 44 -16.06 -4.59 -30.64
CA GLY A 44 -14.89 -5.26 -30.10
C GLY A 44 -14.17 -4.46 -29.01
N GLU A 45 -12.85 -4.56 -28.98
CA GLU A 45 -11.99 -3.86 -28.02
C GLU A 45 -11.89 -2.35 -28.31
N HIS A 46 -11.65 -1.57 -27.26
CA HIS A 46 -11.60 -0.12 -27.34
C HIS A 46 -10.30 0.35 -28.01
N GLU A 47 -10.37 0.79 -29.26
CA GLU A 47 -9.19 1.18 -30.06
C GLU A 47 -8.40 2.38 -29.50
N GLN A 48 -9.01 3.17 -28.61
CA GLN A 48 -8.38 4.36 -28.00
C GLN A 48 -7.67 4.07 -26.66
N ALA A 49 -7.48 2.80 -26.31
CA ALA A 49 -6.59 2.44 -25.23
C ALA A 49 -5.18 3.01 -25.49
N GLN A 50 -4.49 3.47 -24.44
CA GLN A 50 -3.10 3.89 -24.59
C GLN A 50 -2.23 2.67 -24.91
N GLY A 51 -1.13 2.85 -25.64
CA GLY A 51 -0.32 1.74 -26.14
C GLY A 51 0.28 0.81 -25.07
N TRP A 52 0.36 1.27 -23.83
CA TRP A 52 0.81 0.47 -22.68
C TRP A 52 -0.31 -0.31 -21.98
N MET A 53 -1.59 -0.04 -22.29
CA MET A 53 -2.76 -0.66 -21.66
C MET A 53 -3.21 -1.91 -22.42
N GLN A 54 -3.62 -2.95 -21.69
CA GLN A 54 -4.49 -3.98 -22.26
C GLN A 54 -5.86 -3.36 -22.55
N ARG A 55 -6.40 -3.62 -23.74
CA ARG A 55 -7.61 -2.96 -24.23
C ARG A 55 -8.85 -3.53 -23.57
N GLY A 56 -9.63 -2.67 -22.93
CA GLY A 56 -10.95 -3.04 -22.44
C GLY A 56 -11.98 -3.07 -23.56
N ARG A 57 -13.19 -3.51 -23.24
CA ARG A 57 -14.37 -3.49 -24.11
C ARG A 57 -15.38 -2.48 -23.62
N LEU A 58 -15.75 -2.54 -22.34
CA LEU A 58 -16.64 -1.54 -21.75
C LEU A 58 -15.87 -0.24 -21.44
N PHE A 59 -14.69 -0.36 -20.87
CA PHE A 59 -13.77 0.73 -20.56
C PHE A 59 -12.58 0.74 -21.53
N HIS A 60 -11.76 1.80 -21.47
CA HIS A 60 -10.54 1.88 -22.29
C HIS A 60 -9.54 0.78 -21.94
N GLN A 61 -9.51 0.40 -20.66
CA GLN A 61 -8.52 -0.51 -20.11
C GLN A 61 -9.20 -1.78 -19.60
N ALA A 62 -8.64 -2.94 -19.94
CA ALA A 62 -9.15 -4.24 -19.50
C ALA A 62 -9.12 -4.38 -17.96
N LEU A 63 -8.16 -3.75 -17.29
CA LEU A 63 -8.12 -3.73 -15.82
C LEU A 63 -9.39 -3.10 -15.24
N THR A 64 -9.87 -1.99 -15.81
CA THR A 64 -11.11 -1.36 -15.35
C THR A 64 -12.32 -2.26 -15.61
N ASP A 65 -12.34 -2.97 -16.75
CA ASP A 65 -13.36 -4.00 -17.02
C ASP A 65 -13.33 -5.10 -15.95
N ALA A 66 -12.16 -5.56 -15.53
CA ALA A 66 -12.00 -6.58 -14.50
C ALA A 66 -12.48 -6.11 -13.12
N VAL A 67 -12.02 -4.94 -12.66
CA VAL A 67 -12.43 -4.37 -11.36
C VAL A 67 -13.94 -4.11 -11.30
N TRP A 68 -14.55 -3.72 -12.42
CA TRP A 68 -16.01 -3.54 -12.52
C TRP A 68 -16.77 -4.87 -12.65
N GLY A 69 -16.25 -5.82 -13.42
CA GLY A 69 -16.92 -7.07 -13.74
C GLY A 69 -17.00 -8.04 -12.55
N VAL A 70 -16.01 -8.03 -11.66
CA VAL A 70 -16.01 -8.87 -10.43
C VAL A 70 -17.27 -8.63 -9.56
N PRO A 71 -17.60 -7.41 -9.11
CA PRO A 71 -18.80 -7.18 -8.31
C PRO A 71 -20.10 -7.45 -9.08
N ILE A 72 -20.13 -7.25 -10.42
CA ILE A 72 -21.27 -7.63 -11.26
C ILE A 72 -21.48 -9.14 -11.27
N ALA A 73 -20.40 -9.92 -11.44
CA ALA A 73 -20.43 -11.38 -11.40
C ALA A 73 -20.88 -11.91 -10.03
N HIS A 74 -20.39 -11.34 -8.93
CA HIS A 74 -20.85 -11.68 -7.58
C HIS A 74 -22.33 -11.37 -7.37
N SER A 75 -22.84 -10.28 -7.95
CA SER A 75 -24.26 -9.93 -7.89
C SER A 75 -25.12 -10.98 -8.59
N ILE A 76 -24.68 -11.44 -9.77
CA ILE A 76 -25.35 -12.52 -10.52
C ILE A 76 -25.30 -13.83 -9.72
N LEU A 77 -24.16 -14.16 -9.11
CA LEU A 77 -24.03 -15.34 -8.24
C LEU A 77 -24.98 -15.29 -7.03
N ASN A 78 -25.17 -14.13 -6.41
CA ASN A 78 -26.11 -13.97 -5.28
C ASN A 78 -27.58 -14.24 -5.68
N LEU A 79 -27.92 -13.97 -6.95
CA LEU A 79 -29.27 -14.10 -7.49
C LEU A 79 -29.50 -15.40 -8.29
N ALA A 80 -28.44 -16.16 -8.58
CA ALA A 80 -28.54 -17.42 -9.30
C ALA A 80 -29.48 -18.38 -8.57
N GLY A 81 -30.42 -18.99 -9.32
CA GLY A 81 -31.48 -19.83 -8.76
C GLY A 81 -32.61 -19.08 -8.04
N ARG A 82 -32.53 -17.75 -7.92
CA ARG A 82 -33.55 -16.88 -7.29
C ARG A 82 -34.19 -15.89 -8.28
N ALA A 83 -33.57 -15.67 -9.44
CA ALA A 83 -34.04 -14.77 -10.47
C ALA A 83 -33.73 -15.29 -11.89
N GLU A 84 -34.46 -14.80 -12.89
CA GLU A 84 -34.19 -15.11 -14.29
C GLU A 84 -33.05 -14.23 -14.82
N LEU A 85 -31.93 -14.87 -15.15
CA LEU A 85 -30.65 -14.21 -15.46
C LEU A 85 -30.06 -14.65 -16.79
N ARG A 86 -30.74 -15.48 -17.58
CA ARG A 86 -30.20 -16.03 -18.85
C ARG A 86 -29.77 -14.94 -19.83
N GLU A 87 -30.42 -13.78 -19.82
CA GLU A 87 -30.05 -12.63 -20.66
C GLU A 87 -28.65 -12.06 -20.33
N THR A 88 -28.09 -12.36 -19.15
CA THR A 88 -26.73 -11.95 -18.78
C THR A 88 -25.64 -12.84 -19.38
N LEU A 89 -25.97 -14.04 -19.88
CA LEU A 89 -24.99 -15.02 -20.36
C LEU A 89 -24.06 -14.50 -21.46
N PRO A 90 -24.54 -13.79 -22.51
CA PRO A 90 -23.65 -13.27 -23.54
C PRO A 90 -22.60 -12.30 -22.99
N MET A 91 -22.98 -11.45 -22.03
CA MET A 91 -22.04 -10.54 -21.37
C MET A 91 -21.01 -11.32 -20.54
N LEU A 92 -21.45 -12.34 -19.79
CA LEU A 92 -20.55 -13.17 -18.97
C LEU A 92 -19.54 -13.93 -19.83
N ASP A 93 -19.98 -14.55 -20.93
CA ASP A 93 -19.10 -15.27 -21.86
C ASP A 93 -18.08 -14.35 -22.51
N ASP A 94 -18.51 -13.14 -22.87
CA ASP A 94 -17.64 -12.13 -23.44
C ASP A 94 -16.58 -11.64 -22.44
N MET A 95 -16.96 -11.49 -21.16
CA MET A 95 -16.03 -11.18 -20.07
C MET A 95 -15.03 -12.29 -19.80
N VAL A 96 -15.45 -13.57 -19.81
CA VAL A 96 -14.54 -14.72 -19.66
C VAL A 96 -13.49 -14.69 -20.77
N ALA A 97 -13.92 -14.54 -22.03
CA ALA A 97 -13.02 -14.48 -23.17
C ALA A 97 -12.10 -13.24 -23.13
N GLY A 98 -12.62 -12.10 -22.67
CA GLY A 98 -11.84 -10.87 -22.49
C GLY A 98 -10.76 -10.99 -21.42
N ALA A 99 -11.12 -11.56 -20.26
CA ALA A 99 -10.17 -11.82 -19.17
C ALA A 99 -9.04 -12.74 -19.62
N GLN A 100 -9.36 -13.81 -20.36
CA GLN A 100 -8.37 -14.76 -20.88
C GLN A 100 -7.41 -14.08 -21.86
N ARG A 101 -7.93 -13.34 -22.85
CA ARG A 101 -7.10 -12.61 -23.81
C ARG A 101 -6.17 -11.61 -23.12
N ALA A 102 -6.70 -10.86 -22.15
CA ALA A 102 -5.93 -9.84 -21.44
C ALA A 102 -4.81 -10.48 -20.60
N ARG A 103 -5.09 -11.58 -19.90
CA ARG A 103 -4.09 -12.36 -19.14
C ARG A 103 -3.02 -12.94 -20.06
N ASP A 104 -3.42 -13.60 -21.14
CA ASP A 104 -2.49 -14.24 -22.08
C ASP A 104 -1.58 -13.18 -22.75
N ALA A 105 -2.10 -11.96 -22.98
CA ALA A 105 -1.31 -10.83 -23.44
C ALA A 105 -0.29 -10.34 -22.39
N MET A 106 -0.59 -10.41 -21.10
CA MET A 106 0.38 -10.10 -20.03
C MET A 106 1.50 -11.16 -19.98
N VAL A 107 1.15 -12.44 -20.12
CA VAL A 107 2.14 -13.54 -20.20
C VAL A 107 3.04 -13.35 -21.42
N ALA A 108 2.47 -13.09 -22.60
CA ALA A 108 3.23 -12.88 -23.83
C ALA A 108 4.16 -11.65 -23.79
N GLN A 109 3.90 -10.69 -22.89
CA GLN A 109 4.71 -9.49 -22.67
C GLN A 109 5.73 -9.64 -21.52
N ASP A 110 5.84 -10.82 -20.92
CA ASP A 110 6.66 -11.06 -19.73
C ASP A 110 6.27 -10.16 -18.54
N LYS A 111 4.97 -9.93 -18.39
CA LYS A 111 4.37 -9.12 -17.33
C LYS A 111 3.39 -9.92 -16.49
N PHE A 112 3.60 -11.23 -16.39
CA PHE A 112 2.70 -12.11 -15.65
C PHE A 112 2.52 -11.62 -14.20
N SER A 113 3.58 -11.20 -13.51
CA SER A 113 3.56 -10.67 -12.13
C SER A 113 2.81 -9.34 -11.92
N SER A 114 2.34 -8.69 -12.98
CA SER A 114 1.64 -7.41 -12.86
C SER A 114 0.34 -7.55 -12.07
N ASN A 115 0.02 -6.55 -11.25
CA ASN A 115 -1.26 -6.45 -10.56
C ASN A 115 -2.50 -6.63 -11.48
N TYR A 116 -2.35 -6.45 -12.81
CA TYR A 116 -3.44 -6.61 -13.78
C TYR A 116 -3.85 -8.06 -13.91
N THR A 117 -2.87 -8.96 -13.93
CA THR A 117 -3.08 -10.40 -14.04
C THR A 117 -3.90 -10.92 -12.85
N ALA A 118 -3.64 -10.42 -11.63
CA ALA A 118 -4.42 -10.75 -10.45
C ALA A 118 -5.91 -10.44 -10.65
N TRP A 119 -6.24 -9.29 -11.24
CA TRP A 119 -7.63 -8.90 -11.53
C TRP A 119 -8.23 -9.63 -12.73
N PHE A 120 -7.45 -9.97 -13.76
CA PHE A 120 -7.94 -10.78 -14.87
C PHE A 120 -8.30 -12.20 -14.41
N ASN A 121 -7.48 -12.81 -13.57
CA ASN A 121 -7.78 -14.10 -12.97
C ASN A 121 -8.98 -14.03 -12.01
N ALA A 122 -9.10 -12.96 -11.22
CA ALA A 122 -10.26 -12.75 -10.36
C ALA A 122 -11.56 -12.57 -11.16
N LEU A 123 -11.53 -11.78 -12.25
CA LEU A 123 -12.64 -11.64 -13.18
C LEU A 123 -12.99 -13.00 -13.77
N GLY A 124 -12.02 -13.68 -14.43
CA GLY A 124 -12.24 -14.96 -15.09
C GLY A 124 -12.82 -16.03 -14.16
N THR A 125 -12.32 -16.13 -12.93
CA THR A 125 -12.88 -17.00 -11.89
C THR A 125 -14.33 -16.67 -11.61
N THR A 126 -14.62 -15.42 -11.26
CA THR A 126 -15.95 -15.01 -10.77
C THR A 126 -17.00 -15.00 -11.87
N VAL A 127 -16.68 -14.54 -13.09
CA VAL A 127 -17.63 -14.55 -14.21
C VAL A 127 -17.91 -15.96 -14.73
N SER A 128 -16.91 -16.85 -14.74
CA SER A 128 -17.15 -18.25 -15.15
C SER A 128 -17.97 -19.02 -14.12
N GLN A 129 -17.78 -18.75 -12.82
CA GLN A 129 -18.66 -19.25 -11.76
C GLN A 129 -20.10 -18.73 -11.95
N ALA A 130 -20.27 -17.43 -12.19
CA ALA A 130 -21.58 -16.82 -12.42
C ALA A 130 -22.29 -17.44 -13.63
N ALA A 131 -21.57 -17.63 -14.74
CA ALA A 131 -22.12 -18.20 -15.95
C ALA A 131 -22.56 -19.66 -15.74
N ALA A 132 -21.74 -20.48 -15.07
CA ALA A 132 -22.09 -21.86 -14.72
C ALA A 132 -23.35 -21.90 -13.82
N ALA A 133 -23.44 -21.01 -12.82
CA ALA A 133 -24.59 -20.92 -11.94
C ALA A 133 -25.88 -20.54 -12.68
N VAL A 134 -25.82 -19.59 -13.62
CA VAL A 134 -26.98 -19.21 -14.44
C VAL A 134 -27.41 -20.34 -15.40
N ARG A 135 -26.46 -21.15 -15.87
CA ARG A 135 -26.75 -22.35 -16.70
C ARG A 135 -27.29 -23.53 -15.90
N GLY A 136 -27.11 -23.53 -14.57
CA GLY A 136 -27.38 -24.69 -13.73
C GLY A 136 -26.32 -25.78 -13.87
N GLU A 137 -25.09 -25.41 -14.19
CA GLU A 137 -23.94 -26.29 -14.39
C GLU A 137 -23.00 -26.27 -13.17
N VAL A 138 -22.26 -27.35 -12.97
CA VAL A 138 -21.15 -27.37 -12.03
C VAL A 138 -19.99 -26.58 -12.63
N TRP A 139 -19.46 -25.61 -11.88
CA TRP A 139 -18.30 -24.84 -12.32
C TRP A 139 -17.06 -25.74 -12.46
N SER A 140 -16.38 -25.65 -13.60
CA SER A 140 -15.20 -26.47 -13.95
C SER A 140 -13.96 -25.63 -14.29
N GLY A 141 -13.98 -24.33 -13.99
CA GLY A 141 -12.92 -23.38 -14.33
C GLY A 141 -11.72 -23.35 -13.37
N GLU A 142 -11.72 -24.19 -12.32
CA GLU A 142 -10.69 -24.17 -11.27
C GLU A 142 -9.26 -24.28 -11.83
N LYS A 143 -9.03 -25.25 -12.74
CA LYS A 143 -7.72 -25.45 -13.36
C LYS A 143 -7.28 -24.27 -14.22
N GLU A 144 -8.21 -23.62 -14.90
CA GLU A 144 -7.92 -22.50 -15.80
C GLU A 144 -7.56 -21.22 -15.02
N TRP A 145 -8.32 -20.94 -13.95
CA TRP A 145 -8.29 -19.64 -13.31
C TRP A 145 -7.61 -19.61 -11.94
N LEU A 146 -7.53 -20.74 -11.23
CA LEU A 146 -6.94 -20.80 -9.89
C LEU A 146 -5.61 -21.57 -9.89
N THR A 147 -5.65 -22.85 -10.26
CA THR A 147 -4.54 -23.80 -9.98
C THR A 147 -3.59 -24.03 -11.15
N GLY A 148 -3.93 -23.61 -12.36
CA GLY A 148 -3.08 -23.74 -13.55
C GLY A 148 -1.86 -22.82 -13.55
N GLU A 149 -0.98 -23.04 -14.52
CA GLU A 149 0.29 -22.31 -14.69
C GLU A 149 0.13 -20.78 -14.81
N HIS A 150 -1.01 -20.32 -15.33
CA HIS A 150 -1.35 -18.90 -15.42
C HIS A 150 -2.50 -18.50 -14.49
N GLY A 151 -2.90 -19.41 -13.60
CA GLY A 151 -3.97 -19.18 -12.62
C GLY A 151 -3.55 -18.29 -11.46
N GLN A 152 -4.53 -17.98 -10.61
CA GLN A 152 -4.38 -17.08 -9.47
C GLN A 152 -3.26 -17.51 -8.51
N PHE A 153 -3.08 -18.82 -8.28
CA PHE A 153 -2.07 -19.33 -7.34
C PHE A 153 -0.65 -19.23 -7.90
N ALA A 154 -0.45 -19.48 -9.19
CA ALA A 154 0.85 -19.26 -9.84
C ALA A 154 1.22 -17.77 -9.84
N HIS A 155 0.23 -16.90 -10.08
CA HIS A 155 0.42 -15.45 -9.99
C HIS A 155 0.79 -15.01 -8.57
N LEU A 156 0.09 -15.52 -7.55
CA LEU A 156 0.37 -15.24 -6.14
C LEU A 156 1.84 -15.51 -5.79
N GLU A 157 2.39 -16.66 -6.16
CA GLU A 157 3.79 -16.98 -5.88
C GLU A 157 4.79 -16.14 -6.71
N THR A 158 4.42 -15.73 -7.92
CA THR A 158 5.32 -14.95 -8.79
C THR A 158 5.35 -13.46 -8.43
N ALA A 159 4.21 -12.90 -8.01
CA ALA A 159 4.05 -11.48 -7.74
C ALA A 159 4.35 -11.09 -6.28
N THR A 160 4.70 -12.05 -5.43
CA THR A 160 4.93 -11.77 -4.01
C THR A 160 6.20 -12.43 -3.48
N GLY A 161 6.84 -11.77 -2.52
CA GLY A 161 8.02 -12.25 -1.82
C GLY A 161 7.73 -13.37 -0.82
N GLU A 162 8.80 -13.95 -0.27
CA GLU A 162 8.66 -15.05 0.69
C GLU A 162 7.94 -14.67 2.00
N ASP A 163 7.95 -13.39 2.32
CA ASP A 163 7.32 -12.71 3.44
C ASP A 163 5.89 -12.25 3.13
N GLY A 164 5.43 -12.41 1.89
CA GLY A 164 4.09 -12.00 1.45
C GLY A 164 3.99 -10.59 0.90
N TRP A 165 5.07 -9.80 0.83
CA TRP A 165 5.00 -8.49 0.18
C TRP A 165 4.80 -8.63 -1.32
N GLU A 166 3.84 -7.88 -1.88
CA GLU A 166 3.71 -7.72 -3.32
C GLU A 166 4.89 -6.87 -3.86
N TRP A 167 5.40 -7.25 -5.04
CA TRP A 167 6.68 -6.77 -5.54
C TRP A 167 6.73 -5.26 -5.86
N GLU A 168 5.59 -4.60 -6.07
CA GLU A 168 5.49 -3.16 -6.30
C GLU A 168 5.73 -2.35 -5.02
N ALA A 169 5.86 -3.02 -3.87
CA ALA A 169 6.17 -2.46 -2.54
C ALA A 169 5.14 -1.45 -2.00
N SER A 170 4.17 -1.00 -2.80
CA SER A 170 3.13 -0.07 -2.37
C SER A 170 2.10 -0.72 -1.45
N THR A 171 1.74 -0.05 -0.35
CA THR A 171 0.63 -0.49 0.51
C THR A 171 -0.67 -0.60 -0.27
N TYR A 172 -0.94 0.37 -1.15
CA TYR A 172 -2.17 0.35 -1.93
C TYR A 172 -2.18 -0.79 -2.94
N TYR A 173 -1.11 -1.00 -3.70
CA TYR A 173 -1.07 -2.05 -4.72
C TYR A 173 -0.98 -3.45 -4.11
N HIS A 174 -0.33 -3.59 -2.95
CA HIS A 174 -0.44 -4.80 -2.13
C HIS A 174 -1.91 -5.10 -1.80
N GLY A 175 -2.62 -4.12 -1.24
CA GLY A 175 -4.05 -4.24 -0.94
C GLY A 175 -4.91 -4.53 -2.17
N PHE A 176 -4.63 -3.86 -3.28
CA PHE A 176 -5.34 -4.00 -4.55
C PHE A 176 -5.23 -5.42 -5.11
N VAL A 177 -4.05 -6.02 -5.03
CA VAL A 177 -3.79 -7.41 -5.44
C VAL A 177 -4.36 -8.41 -4.44
N LEU A 178 -4.17 -8.19 -3.13
CA LEU A 178 -4.76 -9.02 -2.07
C LEU A 178 -6.29 -9.10 -2.19
N ARG A 179 -6.93 -7.96 -2.48
CA ARG A 179 -8.36 -7.88 -2.73
C ARG A 179 -8.79 -8.75 -3.91
N ALA A 180 -8.07 -8.69 -5.03
CA ALA A 180 -8.36 -9.55 -6.19
C ALA A 180 -8.28 -11.04 -5.83
N TYR A 181 -7.25 -11.44 -5.06
CA TYR A 181 -7.12 -12.81 -4.56
C TYR A 181 -8.33 -13.22 -3.71
N LEU A 182 -8.65 -12.47 -2.66
CA LEU A 182 -9.74 -12.82 -1.74
C LEU A 182 -11.10 -12.88 -2.46
N LEU A 183 -11.35 -11.95 -3.39
CA LEU A 183 -12.60 -11.91 -4.17
C LEU A 183 -12.75 -13.08 -5.16
N SER A 184 -11.64 -13.65 -5.64
CA SER A 184 -11.64 -14.81 -6.55
C SER A 184 -11.97 -16.13 -5.83
N LEU A 185 -11.84 -16.18 -4.50
CA LEU A 185 -11.87 -17.43 -3.71
C LEU A 185 -13.23 -17.74 -3.08
N ARG A 186 -14.31 -17.14 -3.59
CA ARG A 186 -15.66 -17.41 -3.09
C ARG A 186 -15.99 -18.90 -3.20
N GLY A 187 -16.37 -19.51 -2.08
CA GLY A 187 -16.69 -20.93 -1.98
C GLY A 187 -15.48 -21.88 -1.96
N VAL A 188 -14.25 -21.36 -2.03
CA VAL A 188 -13.03 -22.16 -1.90
C VAL A 188 -12.74 -22.41 -0.43
N ASP A 189 -12.33 -23.63 -0.07
CA ASP A 189 -11.88 -23.94 1.29
C ASP A 189 -10.52 -23.25 1.54
N PRO A 190 -10.38 -22.41 2.58
CA PRO A 190 -9.12 -21.72 2.86
C PRO A 190 -7.92 -22.65 2.98
N SER A 191 -8.09 -23.90 3.43
CA SER A 191 -7.00 -24.89 3.57
C SER A 191 -6.37 -25.33 2.24
N LEU A 192 -7.04 -25.10 1.11
CA LEU A 192 -6.55 -25.46 -0.24
C LEU A 192 -5.74 -24.35 -0.93
N VAL A 193 -5.73 -23.15 -0.34
CA VAL A 193 -5.06 -21.97 -0.90
C VAL A 193 -3.56 -21.99 -0.56
N PRO A 194 -2.65 -21.42 -1.36
CA PRO A 194 -1.25 -21.30 -0.94
C PRO A 194 -1.07 -20.42 0.31
N ASP A 195 -0.14 -20.79 1.19
CA ASP A 195 0.16 -20.06 2.44
C ASP A 195 0.59 -18.61 2.21
N ARG A 196 1.09 -18.32 1.00
CA ARG A 196 1.45 -16.96 0.58
C ARG A 196 0.33 -15.95 0.79
N LEU A 197 -0.93 -16.32 0.60
CA LEU A 197 -2.06 -15.41 0.78
C LEU A 197 -2.23 -14.98 2.24
N GLU A 198 -2.00 -15.90 3.18
CA GLU A 198 -2.01 -15.59 4.61
C GLU A 198 -0.86 -14.66 4.99
N LYS A 199 0.31 -14.84 4.37
CA LYS A 199 1.47 -13.95 4.55
C LYS A 199 1.23 -12.55 4.01
N MET A 200 0.50 -12.39 2.90
CA MET A 200 0.09 -11.06 2.41
C MET A 200 -0.77 -10.32 3.46
N ILE A 201 -1.75 -11.03 4.06
CA ILE A 201 -2.58 -10.46 5.13
C ILE A 201 -1.69 -10.03 6.31
N ALA A 202 -0.74 -10.89 6.70
CA ALA A 202 0.20 -10.59 7.78
C ALA A 202 1.12 -9.40 7.46
N ALA A 203 1.54 -9.22 6.20
CA ALA A 203 2.37 -8.10 5.77
C ALA A 203 1.65 -6.76 5.96
N LEU A 204 0.36 -6.65 5.61
CA LEU A 204 -0.45 -5.45 5.92
C LEU A 204 -0.57 -5.23 7.43
N ALA A 205 -0.82 -6.29 8.20
CA ALA A 205 -0.91 -6.17 9.65
C ALA A 205 0.42 -5.72 10.28
N SER A 206 1.56 -6.11 9.69
CA SER A 206 2.89 -5.75 10.24
C SER A 206 3.20 -4.25 10.16
N ILE A 207 2.70 -3.55 9.14
CA ILE A 207 2.89 -2.10 8.97
C ILE A 207 1.73 -1.27 9.55
N ALA A 208 0.64 -1.91 9.95
CA ALA A 208 -0.48 -1.22 10.56
C ALA A 208 -0.12 -0.72 11.97
N THR A 209 -0.50 0.53 12.27
CA THR A 209 -0.38 1.07 13.63
C THR A 209 -1.45 0.48 14.55
N ASP A 210 -1.25 0.60 15.86
CA ASP A 210 -2.22 0.10 16.85
C ASP A 210 -3.57 0.82 16.79
N GLY A 211 -3.61 2.05 16.26
CA GLY A 211 -4.84 2.80 15.98
C GLY A 211 -5.40 2.58 14.57
N GLY A 212 -4.82 1.66 13.79
CA GLY A 212 -5.37 1.22 12.51
C GLY A 212 -4.97 2.04 11.28
N ILE A 213 -3.94 2.88 11.37
CA ILE A 213 -3.37 3.54 10.19
C ILE A 213 -2.65 2.48 9.37
N LEU A 214 -2.97 2.40 8.08
CA LEU A 214 -2.13 1.76 7.08
C LEU A 214 -1.30 2.84 6.38
N PRO A 215 0.04 2.86 6.57
CA PRO A 215 0.94 3.80 5.92
C PRO A 215 0.78 3.81 4.40
N ALA A 216 0.67 5.00 3.79
CA ALA A 216 0.46 5.19 2.35
C ALA A 216 1.78 5.06 1.55
N LEU A 217 2.55 4.01 1.81
CA LEU A 217 3.88 3.79 1.24
C LEU A 217 3.81 3.71 -0.29
N HIS A 218 4.70 4.45 -0.95
CA HIS A 218 4.82 4.50 -2.41
C HIS A 218 3.51 4.96 -3.11
N ASP A 219 3.27 4.55 -4.36
CA ASP A 219 2.06 4.94 -5.08
C ASP A 219 0.79 4.38 -4.42
N GLY A 220 0.03 5.25 -3.78
CA GLY A 220 -1.28 4.94 -3.24
C GLY A 220 -2.00 6.20 -2.80
N PRO A 221 -3.35 6.23 -2.80
CA PRO A 221 -4.07 7.32 -2.16
C PRO A 221 -3.69 7.44 -0.67
N TYR A 222 -3.61 8.68 -0.16
CA TYR A 222 -3.37 8.94 1.27
C TYR A 222 -4.64 8.71 2.09
N LEU A 223 -5.67 9.55 1.92
CA LEU A 223 -6.98 9.42 2.57
C LEU A 223 -8.11 9.64 1.55
N ARG A 224 -8.98 8.64 1.37
CA ARG A 224 -10.18 8.74 0.53
C ARG A 224 -11.25 7.72 0.94
N VAL A 225 -12.53 8.09 0.89
CA VAL A 225 -13.65 7.18 1.21
C VAL A 225 -13.60 5.86 0.40
N PRO A 226 -13.35 5.86 -0.93
CA PRO A 226 -13.24 4.61 -1.68
C PRO A 226 -12.12 3.67 -1.20
N LEU A 227 -11.01 4.21 -0.70
CA LEU A 227 -9.91 3.42 -0.14
C LEU A 227 -10.34 2.75 1.16
N ALA A 228 -11.00 3.50 2.04
CA ALA A 228 -11.50 2.96 3.30
C ALA A 228 -12.53 1.83 3.07
N LEU A 229 -13.40 1.95 2.06
CA LEU A 229 -14.29 0.86 1.64
C LEU A 229 -13.51 -0.37 1.12
N GLU A 230 -12.45 -0.16 0.34
CA GLU A 230 -11.56 -1.24 -0.12
C GLU A 230 -10.90 -1.96 1.06
N TRP A 231 -10.46 -1.23 2.09
CA TRP A 231 -9.92 -1.81 3.33
C TRP A 231 -10.96 -2.60 4.10
N LEU A 232 -12.18 -2.07 4.27
CA LEU A 232 -13.26 -2.80 4.94
C LEU A 232 -13.57 -4.13 4.24
N GLU A 233 -13.59 -4.15 2.90
CA GLU A 233 -13.81 -5.39 2.15
C GLU A 233 -12.67 -6.40 2.37
N ILE A 234 -11.41 -5.95 2.30
CA ILE A 234 -10.25 -6.82 2.57
C ILE A 234 -10.33 -7.39 3.98
N VAL A 235 -10.61 -6.57 5.01
CA VAL A 235 -10.66 -7.05 6.40
C VAL A 235 -11.84 -7.99 6.63
N ALA A 236 -13.01 -7.72 6.05
CA ALA A 236 -14.17 -8.61 6.13
C ALA A 236 -13.87 -10.01 5.56
N LEU A 237 -13.12 -10.07 4.45
CA LEU A 237 -12.70 -11.32 3.83
C LEU A 237 -11.54 -11.97 4.62
N ALA A 238 -10.54 -11.21 5.05
CA ALA A 238 -9.40 -11.72 5.81
C ALA A 238 -9.82 -12.40 7.13
N ARG A 239 -10.79 -11.81 7.86
CA ARG A 239 -11.41 -12.41 9.07
C ARG A 239 -11.99 -13.81 8.84
N GLN A 240 -12.47 -14.08 7.63
CA GLN A 240 -13.02 -15.38 7.26
C GLN A 240 -11.98 -16.33 6.66
N PHE A 241 -10.84 -15.79 6.22
CA PHE A 241 -9.75 -16.58 5.64
C PHE A 241 -8.83 -17.15 6.73
N THR A 242 -8.46 -16.35 7.72
CA THR A 242 -7.57 -16.74 8.82
C THR A 242 -7.96 -16.08 10.14
N THR A 243 -7.82 -16.82 11.25
CA THR A 243 -8.01 -16.27 12.60
C THR A 243 -6.91 -15.27 12.98
N ALA A 244 -5.76 -15.30 12.31
CA ALA A 244 -4.61 -14.44 12.61
C ALA A 244 -4.48 -13.21 11.70
N HIS A 245 -5.60 -12.66 11.23
CA HIS A 245 -5.56 -11.56 10.26
C HIS A 245 -4.96 -10.26 10.80
N GLY A 246 -5.13 -9.92 12.09
CA GLY A 246 -4.46 -8.77 12.74
C GLY A 246 -4.93 -7.37 12.28
N LEU A 247 -6.06 -7.26 11.58
CA LEU A 247 -6.52 -6.03 10.92
C LEU A 247 -7.76 -5.36 11.57
N ASP A 248 -8.10 -5.70 12.81
CA ASP A 248 -9.32 -5.14 13.45
C ASP A 248 -9.26 -3.63 13.66
N ALA A 249 -8.12 -3.10 14.09
CA ALA A 249 -7.92 -1.66 14.25
C ALA A 249 -8.05 -0.93 12.91
N VAL A 250 -7.52 -1.52 11.82
CA VAL A 250 -7.66 -1.00 10.45
C VAL A 250 -9.13 -0.92 10.05
N ALA A 251 -9.93 -1.96 10.31
CA ALA A 251 -11.36 -1.91 10.03
C ALA A 251 -12.10 -0.84 10.85
N ALA A 252 -11.77 -0.69 12.14
CA ALA A 252 -12.37 0.34 12.98
C ALA A 252 -12.05 1.76 12.45
N ARG A 253 -10.79 2.00 12.07
CA ARG A 253 -10.35 3.27 11.46
C ARG A 253 -11.02 3.52 10.12
N ALA A 254 -11.00 2.54 9.22
CA ALA A 254 -11.62 2.66 7.89
C ALA A 254 -13.12 2.94 7.99
N LEU A 255 -13.84 2.30 8.92
CA LEU A 255 -15.26 2.59 9.16
C LEU A 255 -15.48 4.05 9.60
N ALA A 256 -14.61 4.57 10.48
CA ALA A 256 -14.69 5.97 10.90
C ALA A 256 -14.40 6.95 9.74
N GLU A 257 -13.47 6.62 8.85
CA GLU A 257 -13.12 7.42 7.67
C GLU A 257 -14.22 7.45 6.62
N VAL A 258 -14.95 6.34 6.43
CA VAL A 258 -16.13 6.31 5.54
C VAL A 258 -17.28 7.13 6.13
N GLY A 259 -17.47 7.04 7.45
CA GLY A 259 -18.50 7.80 8.16
C GLY A 259 -19.92 7.56 7.60
N PRO A 260 -20.72 8.62 7.33
CA PRO A 260 -22.12 8.48 6.93
C PRO A 260 -22.32 7.88 5.53
N GLU A 261 -21.26 7.73 4.73
CA GLU A 261 -21.31 7.12 3.41
C GLU A 261 -21.31 5.58 3.44
N TYR A 262 -21.17 4.98 4.64
CA TYR A 262 -21.13 3.52 4.78
C TYR A 262 -22.49 2.91 4.46
N ASP A 263 -22.55 2.10 3.40
CA ASP A 263 -23.79 1.49 2.88
C ASP A 263 -24.03 0.05 3.38
N GLY A 264 -23.09 -0.50 4.17
CA GLY A 264 -23.20 -1.82 4.80
C GLY A 264 -22.93 -3.01 3.88
N LEU A 265 -22.35 -2.82 2.67
CA LEU A 265 -22.04 -3.95 1.78
C LEU A 265 -21.10 -4.97 2.42
N GLU A 266 -20.06 -4.51 3.11
CA GLU A 266 -19.04 -5.35 3.73
C GLU A 266 -19.63 -6.23 4.83
N ASP A 267 -20.65 -5.76 5.56
CA ASP A 267 -21.39 -6.53 6.57
C ASP A 267 -22.17 -7.71 5.95
N ARG A 268 -22.45 -7.66 4.64
CA ARG A 268 -23.16 -8.73 3.92
C ARG A 268 -22.22 -9.82 3.42
N LEU A 269 -20.90 -9.63 3.47
CA LEU A 269 -19.90 -10.57 2.96
C LEU A 269 -19.70 -11.80 3.87
N THR A 270 -20.77 -12.41 4.36
CA THR A 270 -20.71 -13.57 5.27
C THR A 270 -20.69 -14.90 4.52
N GLY A 271 -20.02 -15.91 5.10
CA GLY A 271 -19.93 -17.25 4.51
C GLY A 271 -19.21 -17.25 3.16
N TRP A 272 -18.18 -16.39 3.03
CA TRP A 272 -17.49 -16.18 1.75
C TRP A 272 -16.76 -17.44 1.27
N PHE A 273 -16.09 -18.14 2.17
CA PHE A 273 -15.28 -19.32 1.90
C PHE A 273 -16.06 -20.62 2.14
N GLY A 274 -15.64 -21.70 1.47
CA GLY A 274 -16.28 -23.03 1.55
C GLY A 274 -15.89 -23.86 2.79
N GLY A 275 -14.99 -23.35 3.62
CA GLY A 275 -14.46 -24.01 4.81
C GLY A 275 -14.22 -23.02 5.96
N PRO A 276 -13.84 -23.50 7.15
CA PRO A 276 -13.54 -22.63 8.28
C PRO A 276 -12.28 -21.78 8.02
N PRO A 277 -12.13 -20.64 8.70
CA PRO A 277 -10.88 -19.88 8.67
C PRO A 277 -9.71 -20.76 9.10
N ARG A 278 -8.54 -20.52 8.50
CA ARG A 278 -7.28 -21.13 8.95
C ARG A 278 -7.02 -20.73 10.40
N THR A 279 -6.54 -21.70 11.18
CA THR A 279 -6.12 -21.45 12.55
C THR A 279 -4.60 -21.29 12.57
N SER A 280 -4.15 -20.07 12.77
CA SER A 280 -2.74 -19.72 12.96
C SER A 280 -2.63 -18.79 14.17
N ALA A 281 -1.42 -18.72 14.73
CA ALA A 281 -1.15 -17.81 15.83
C ALA A 281 -0.95 -16.40 15.28
N LEU A 282 -1.62 -15.41 15.88
CA LEU A 282 -1.26 -14.01 15.69
C LEU A 282 0.18 -13.83 16.16
N THR A 283 1.04 -13.39 15.24
CA THR A 283 2.40 -12.98 15.60
C THR A 283 2.35 -11.49 15.87
N SER A 284 2.17 -11.09 17.13
CA SER A 284 2.49 -9.72 17.54
C SER A 284 4.00 -9.65 17.79
N PHE A 285 4.61 -8.53 17.38
CA PHE A 285 6.00 -8.26 17.68
C PHE A 285 6.13 -6.94 18.45
N GLN A 286 7.10 -6.93 19.35
CA GLN A 286 7.65 -5.73 19.97
C GLN A 286 9.11 -5.66 19.52
N GLY A 287 9.66 -4.46 19.29
CA GLY A 287 10.96 -4.30 18.67
C GLY A 287 10.89 -4.33 17.14
N ALA A 288 11.84 -4.99 16.49
CA ALA A 288 11.99 -4.95 15.04
C ALA A 288 11.33 -6.14 14.31
N HIS A 289 10.56 -5.85 13.27
CA HIS A 289 10.11 -6.81 12.26
C HIS A 289 10.79 -6.49 10.93
N LEU A 290 11.46 -7.49 10.35
CA LEU A 290 12.29 -7.32 9.16
C LEU A 290 11.61 -7.98 7.98
N GLY A 291 10.98 -7.17 7.12
CA GLY A 291 10.47 -7.61 5.83
C GLY A 291 11.55 -7.51 4.74
N SER A 292 11.25 -8.04 3.57
CA SER A 292 12.07 -7.85 2.36
C SER A 292 11.97 -6.43 1.81
N THR A 293 10.86 -5.75 2.08
CA THR A 293 10.58 -4.38 1.60
C THR A 293 10.84 -3.31 2.66
N TYR A 294 10.36 -3.54 3.87
CA TYR A 294 10.38 -2.57 4.96
C TYR A 294 10.86 -3.22 6.27
N ALA A 295 11.56 -2.44 7.08
CA ALA A 295 11.81 -2.77 8.47
C ALA A 295 10.87 -1.94 9.34
N VAL A 296 10.13 -2.60 10.24
CA VAL A 296 9.20 -1.95 11.17
C VAL A 296 9.76 -2.03 12.57
N ILE A 297 9.94 -0.91 13.25
CA ILE A 297 10.39 -0.84 14.63
C ILE A 297 9.25 -0.30 15.48
N ARG A 298 8.86 -1.06 16.50
CA ARG A 298 7.84 -0.67 17.47
C ARG A 298 8.47 -0.54 18.85
N VAL A 299 8.43 0.68 19.38
CA VAL A 299 8.68 0.97 20.80
C VAL A 299 7.42 1.60 21.39
N PRO A 300 7.22 1.59 22.73
CA PRO A 300 6.05 2.19 23.35
C PRO A 300 5.71 3.60 22.82
N GLY A 301 4.59 3.67 22.09
CA GLY A 301 4.05 4.91 21.52
C GLY A 301 4.68 5.37 20.20
N ILE A 302 5.70 4.69 19.66
CA ILE A 302 6.31 5.02 18.36
C ILE A 302 6.29 3.79 17.46
N HIS A 303 5.68 3.97 16.29
CA HIS A 303 5.71 3.03 15.18
C HIS A 303 6.56 3.65 14.06
N ALA A 304 7.70 3.04 13.77
CA ALA A 304 8.65 3.50 12.77
C ALA A 304 8.77 2.51 11.61
N ILE A 305 8.80 3.02 10.39
CA ILE A 305 9.01 2.22 9.18
C ILE A 305 10.22 2.76 8.43
N LEU A 306 11.18 1.89 8.16
CA LEU A 306 12.37 2.17 7.38
C LEU A 306 12.26 1.51 6.01
N ASP A 307 12.29 2.33 4.96
CA ASP A 307 12.37 1.83 3.59
C ASP A 307 13.81 1.43 3.23
N HIS A 308 14.01 0.14 3.03
CA HIS A 308 15.30 -0.43 2.62
C HIS A 308 15.20 -1.37 1.41
N GLY A 309 14.01 -1.80 1.04
CA GLY A 309 13.83 -2.87 0.06
C GLY A 309 13.93 -2.41 -1.40
N PRO A 310 13.45 -3.26 -2.33
CA PRO A 310 13.38 -2.92 -3.75
C PRO A 310 12.57 -1.64 -4.04
N HIS A 311 12.83 -1.00 -5.18
CA HIS A 311 12.16 0.26 -5.54
C HIS A 311 10.65 0.09 -5.80
N GLY A 312 10.18 -1.05 -6.29
CA GLY A 312 8.76 -1.24 -6.65
C GLY A 312 8.39 -0.72 -8.05
N GLY A 313 9.39 -0.53 -8.94
CA GLY A 313 9.19 -0.21 -10.34
C GLY A 313 8.42 1.09 -10.58
N SER A 314 7.43 1.08 -11.47
CA SER A 314 6.70 2.32 -11.84
C SER A 314 5.93 2.96 -10.70
N HIS A 315 5.52 2.15 -9.71
CA HIS A 315 4.82 2.56 -8.49
C HIS A 315 5.77 2.94 -7.35
N GLY A 316 7.07 2.67 -7.54
CA GLY A 316 8.15 3.07 -6.65
C GLY A 316 8.33 4.56 -6.50
N HIS A 317 8.68 5.01 -5.30
CA HIS A 317 9.09 6.40 -5.02
C HIS A 317 10.61 6.49 -4.85
N HIS A 318 11.14 7.71 -4.97
CA HIS A 318 12.57 7.99 -4.82
C HIS A 318 12.93 8.28 -3.36
N ASP A 319 12.66 7.31 -2.49
CA ASP A 319 12.53 7.48 -1.05
C ASP A 319 13.44 6.58 -0.21
N LYS A 320 14.36 5.83 -0.83
CA LYS A 320 15.20 4.87 -0.11
C LYS A 320 15.89 5.47 1.12
N LEU A 321 15.88 4.73 2.23
CA LEU A 321 16.21 5.16 3.59
C LEU A 321 15.23 6.15 4.24
N ALA A 322 14.03 6.35 3.69
CA ALA A 322 12.99 7.11 4.37
C ALA A 322 12.64 6.48 5.71
N LEU A 323 12.42 7.34 6.71
CA LEU A 323 11.91 6.95 8.02
C LEU A 323 10.54 7.59 8.20
N TYR A 324 9.53 6.74 8.18
CA TYR A 324 8.18 7.15 8.45
C TYR A 324 7.87 6.93 9.93
N LEU A 325 7.26 7.92 10.58
CA LEU A 325 7.00 7.92 12.02
C LEU A 325 5.51 8.12 12.30
N TYR A 326 4.95 7.23 13.11
CA TYR A 326 3.55 7.20 13.48
C TYR A 326 3.38 6.95 14.97
N GLY A 327 2.34 7.55 15.56
CA GLY A 327 1.74 7.09 16.81
C GLY A 327 0.76 5.95 16.55
N ALA A 328 -0.12 5.67 17.50
CA ALA A 328 -1.26 4.79 17.24
C ALA A 328 -2.20 5.43 16.22
N THR A 329 -2.51 6.71 16.37
CA THR A 329 -3.48 7.45 15.54
C THR A 329 -2.95 8.71 14.85
N THR A 330 -1.70 9.11 15.13
CA THR A 330 -1.09 10.32 14.55
C THR A 330 0.00 9.97 13.52
N PRO A 331 -0.12 10.40 12.26
CA PRO A 331 0.94 10.29 11.25
C PRO A 331 1.91 11.48 11.35
N TRP A 332 2.87 11.43 12.27
CA TRP A 332 3.80 12.54 12.48
C TRP A 332 4.63 12.84 11.23
N GLN A 333 5.22 11.82 10.62
CA GLN A 333 6.06 11.92 9.43
C GLN A 333 5.72 10.76 8.47
N PRO A 334 4.62 10.84 7.74
CA PRO A 334 4.16 9.74 6.90
C PRO A 334 4.81 9.78 5.50
N ASP A 335 4.67 8.68 4.76
CA ASP A 335 4.74 8.75 3.30
C ASP A 335 3.58 9.62 2.79
N PRO A 336 3.83 10.59 1.88
CA PRO A 336 2.79 11.46 1.39
C PRO A 336 1.73 10.77 0.50
N GLY A 337 1.98 9.54 0.05
CA GLY A 337 1.16 8.84 -0.92
C GLY A 337 1.21 9.50 -2.30
N GLN A 338 0.15 9.35 -3.08
CA GLN A 338 0.10 9.72 -4.48
C GLN A 338 -1.26 10.31 -4.89
N VAL A 339 -1.21 11.35 -5.72
CA VAL A 339 -2.40 11.99 -6.29
C VAL A 339 -2.94 11.19 -7.48
N PRO A 340 -4.21 11.41 -7.89
CA PRO A 340 -4.70 10.86 -9.14
C PRO A 340 -3.79 11.22 -10.32
N TYR A 341 -3.49 10.24 -11.17
CA TYR A 341 -2.47 10.37 -12.24
C TYR A 341 -2.74 11.46 -13.28
N GLY A 342 -3.94 12.04 -13.30
CA GLY A 342 -4.24 13.22 -14.11
C GLY A 342 -3.48 14.48 -13.67
N HIS A 343 -2.97 14.54 -12.44
CA HIS A 343 -2.20 15.66 -11.92
C HIS A 343 -0.69 15.45 -12.11
N SER A 344 -0.20 15.61 -13.34
CA SER A 344 1.18 15.26 -13.72
C SER A 344 2.27 15.92 -12.86
N GLN A 345 2.11 17.21 -12.52
CA GLN A 345 3.08 17.95 -11.70
C GLN A 345 3.13 17.44 -10.26
N TRP A 346 1.96 17.27 -9.62
CA TRP A 346 1.87 16.71 -8.27
C TRP A 346 2.34 15.26 -8.24
N ARG A 347 2.06 14.48 -9.28
CA ARG A 347 2.56 13.11 -9.40
C ARG A 347 4.08 13.06 -9.46
N ALA A 348 4.69 13.92 -10.27
CA ALA A 348 6.15 14.03 -10.32
C ALA A 348 6.72 14.45 -8.96
N HIS A 349 6.05 15.36 -8.25
CA HIS A 349 6.45 15.80 -6.92
C HIS A 349 6.41 14.66 -5.90
N TYR A 350 5.29 13.96 -5.75
CA TYR A 350 5.16 12.91 -4.73
C TYR A 350 6.04 11.69 -4.99
N LYS A 351 6.38 11.40 -6.26
CA LYS A 351 7.37 10.37 -6.60
C LYS A 351 8.82 10.81 -6.32
N SER A 352 9.09 12.12 -6.23
CA SER A 352 10.44 12.69 -6.10
C SER A 352 10.99 12.58 -4.67
N VAL A 353 12.32 12.53 -4.53
CA VAL A 353 13.00 12.49 -3.22
C VAL A 353 12.64 13.68 -2.33
N THR A 354 12.25 14.80 -2.93
CA THR A 354 11.91 16.03 -2.21
C THR A 354 10.66 15.89 -1.34
N ALA A 355 9.75 14.97 -1.68
CA ALA A 355 8.52 14.75 -0.92
C ALA A 355 8.70 13.81 0.29
N HIS A 356 9.86 13.19 0.45
CA HIS A 356 10.08 12.09 1.39
C HIS A 356 11.04 12.44 2.55
N PRO A 357 10.87 11.83 3.74
CA PRO A 357 11.72 12.04 4.91
C PRO A 357 13.04 11.24 4.82
N THR A 358 13.80 11.51 3.75
CA THR A 358 15.05 10.82 3.41
C THR A 358 16.17 11.81 3.02
N ILE A 359 17.30 11.29 2.56
CA ILE A 359 18.51 12.01 2.17
C ILE A 359 18.39 12.52 0.74
N ARG A 360 18.67 13.82 0.54
CA ARG A 360 18.81 14.44 -0.78
C ARG A 360 20.23 14.97 -0.98
N ILE A 361 20.77 14.78 -2.18
CA ILE A 361 22.14 15.20 -2.55
C ILE A 361 22.07 16.21 -3.69
N ASP A 362 22.73 17.36 -3.54
CA ASP A 362 22.86 18.42 -4.56
C ASP A 362 21.55 18.86 -5.23
N ASN A 363 20.43 18.74 -4.51
CA ASN A 363 19.08 18.94 -5.04
C ASN A 363 18.80 18.12 -6.33
N LEU A 364 19.38 16.93 -6.44
CA LEU A 364 19.19 15.97 -7.54
C LEU A 364 18.17 14.90 -7.17
N GLU A 365 17.61 14.26 -8.19
CA GLU A 365 16.84 13.02 -8.03
C GLU A 365 17.79 11.80 -7.99
N PRO A 366 17.55 10.84 -7.09
CA PRO A 366 18.32 9.61 -7.02
C PRO A 366 17.95 8.64 -8.15
N ALA A 367 18.85 7.73 -8.49
CA ALA A 367 18.49 6.54 -9.24
C ALA A 367 17.59 5.61 -8.41
N GLU A 368 16.87 4.71 -9.07
CA GLU A 368 16.19 3.60 -8.38
C GLU A 368 17.24 2.75 -7.63
N ALA A 369 16.93 2.35 -6.41
CA ALA A 369 17.88 1.61 -5.59
C ALA A 369 17.19 0.55 -4.72
N THR A 370 18.01 -0.37 -4.23
CA THR A 370 17.66 -1.40 -3.25
C THR A 370 18.72 -1.37 -2.16
N GLY A 371 18.29 -1.18 -0.92
CA GLY A 371 19.17 -1.20 0.23
C GLY A 371 19.48 -2.61 0.71
N GLN A 372 20.49 -2.70 1.57
CA GLN A 372 20.85 -3.90 2.31
C GLN A 372 20.54 -3.64 3.79
N LEU A 373 19.84 -4.58 4.42
CA LEU A 373 19.46 -4.49 5.82
C LEU A 373 20.31 -5.46 6.66
N THR A 374 20.85 -4.96 7.76
CA THR A 374 21.41 -5.77 8.84
C THR A 374 20.69 -5.42 10.14
N HIS A 375 20.71 -6.33 11.12
CA HIS A 375 20.11 -6.10 12.42
C HIS A 375 20.98 -6.67 13.53
N ASP A 376 20.91 -6.03 14.69
CA ASP A 376 21.40 -6.51 15.97
C ASP A 376 20.20 -6.78 16.90
N GLU A 377 20.43 -6.95 18.21
CA GLU A 377 19.36 -7.24 19.18
C GLU A 377 18.31 -6.13 19.28
N ASP A 378 18.75 -4.88 19.27
CA ASP A 378 17.94 -3.67 19.51
C ASP A 378 17.95 -2.69 18.35
N SER A 379 18.63 -3.02 17.24
CA SER A 379 18.82 -2.07 16.14
C SER A 379 18.75 -2.69 14.77
N VAL A 380 18.37 -1.85 13.79
CA VAL A 380 18.42 -2.18 12.37
C VAL A 380 19.26 -1.15 11.65
N THR A 381 20.03 -1.57 10.66
CA THR A 381 20.83 -0.68 9.81
C THR A 381 20.56 -0.98 8.36
N ALA A 382 20.04 0.01 7.63
CA ALA A 382 19.91 -0.05 6.19
C ALA A 382 21.08 0.71 5.54
N THR A 383 21.69 0.10 4.53
CA THR A 383 22.77 0.69 3.72
C THR A 383 22.35 0.72 2.27
N VAL A 384 22.66 1.80 1.57
CA VAL A 384 22.55 1.85 0.10
C VAL A 384 23.78 2.56 -0.45
N ASP A 385 24.13 2.25 -1.70
CA ASP A 385 25.36 2.69 -2.35
C ASP A 385 25.07 2.97 -3.83
N GLY A 386 25.70 4.00 -4.39
CA GLY A 386 25.67 4.30 -5.83
C GLY A 386 24.34 4.80 -6.39
N TRP A 387 23.34 5.09 -5.55
CA TRP A 387 22.06 5.65 -5.99
C TRP A 387 22.15 7.15 -6.32
N TYR A 388 23.12 7.83 -5.71
CA TYR A 388 23.75 9.01 -6.26
C TYR A 388 25.19 8.65 -6.62
N ASP A 389 25.70 9.24 -7.70
CA ASP A 389 27.09 9.05 -8.12
C ASP A 389 28.08 9.41 -7.00
N GLY A 390 28.94 8.46 -6.64
CA GLY A 390 29.98 8.62 -5.63
C GLY A 390 29.48 8.71 -4.18
N VAL A 391 28.22 8.35 -3.90
CA VAL A 391 27.62 8.48 -2.55
C VAL A 391 27.21 7.12 -1.99
N ARG A 392 27.51 6.93 -0.71
CA ARG A 392 27.02 5.84 0.12
C ARG A 392 26.36 6.41 1.37
N ALA A 393 25.27 5.80 1.81
CA ALA A 393 24.70 6.16 3.10
C ALA A 393 24.18 4.96 3.90
N THR A 394 24.11 5.15 5.21
CA THR A 394 23.53 4.22 6.16
C THR A 394 22.52 4.93 7.06
N ARG A 395 21.41 4.29 7.37
CA ARG A 395 20.48 4.72 8.42
C ARG A 395 20.33 3.61 9.45
N LYS A 396 20.76 3.88 10.68
CA LYS A 396 20.67 2.96 11.82
C LYS A 396 19.58 3.44 12.77
N LEU A 397 18.65 2.56 13.11
CA LEU A 397 17.59 2.81 14.08
C LEU A 397 17.81 1.91 15.29
N ILE A 398 17.80 2.49 16.50
CA ILE A 398 17.98 1.77 17.77
C ILE A 398 16.74 1.97 18.62
N ALA A 399 16.11 0.86 19.01
CA ALA A 399 14.93 0.84 19.85
C ALA A 399 15.31 1.02 21.33
N GLY A 400 14.72 2.03 21.99
CA GLY A 400 14.78 2.19 23.45
C GLY A 400 13.44 1.88 24.13
N ASP A 401 13.36 2.13 25.43
CA ASP A 401 12.17 1.83 26.24
C ASP A 401 10.93 2.64 25.86
N ASN A 402 11.12 3.89 25.43
CA ASN A 402 10.06 4.83 25.02
C ASN A 402 10.57 5.86 23.98
N TYR A 403 11.69 5.55 23.35
CA TYR A 403 12.35 6.39 22.36
C TYR A 403 12.95 5.57 21.23
N LEU A 404 13.25 6.25 20.13
CA LEU A 404 13.93 5.73 18.97
C LEU A 404 15.14 6.61 18.67
N VAL A 405 16.33 6.02 18.60
CA VAL A 405 17.54 6.71 18.11
C VAL A 405 17.65 6.46 16.61
N ASP A 406 17.84 7.53 15.83
CA ASP A 406 18.06 7.51 14.39
C ASP A 406 19.40 8.13 14.05
N VAL A 407 20.30 7.33 13.46
CA VAL A 407 21.65 7.73 13.07
C VAL A 407 21.78 7.58 11.56
N VAL A 408 21.92 8.70 10.87
CA VAL A 408 22.13 8.76 9.42
C VAL A 408 23.58 9.15 9.15
N ARG A 409 24.28 8.37 8.33
CA ARG A 409 25.62 8.68 7.84
C ARG A 409 25.63 8.72 6.33
N VAL A 410 26.24 9.74 5.77
CA VAL A 410 26.49 9.90 4.35
C VAL A 410 27.98 10.07 4.13
N ALA A 411 28.53 9.36 3.16
CA ALA A 411 29.89 9.55 2.66
C ALA A 411 29.84 9.77 1.15
N ALA A 412 30.58 10.77 0.68
CA ALA A 412 30.70 11.14 -0.72
C ALA A 412 32.17 11.22 -1.14
N ASP A 413 32.43 10.95 -2.43
CA ASP A 413 33.75 11.02 -3.05
C ASP A 413 34.31 12.45 -3.20
N ARG A 414 33.44 13.45 -3.07
CA ARG A 414 33.70 14.88 -3.20
C ARG A 414 32.76 15.68 -2.31
N GLU A 415 33.01 16.98 -2.18
CA GLU A 415 32.08 17.90 -1.50
C GLU A 415 30.72 17.90 -2.20
N ARG A 416 29.64 17.75 -1.42
CA ARG A 416 28.24 17.76 -1.86
C ARG A 416 27.40 18.60 -0.90
N GLU A 417 26.25 19.06 -1.38
CA GLU A 417 25.15 19.45 -0.51
C GLU A 417 24.41 18.19 -0.06
N ILE A 418 24.52 17.85 1.22
CA ILE A 418 23.89 16.67 1.84
C ILE A 418 22.75 17.18 2.72
N VAL A 419 21.52 16.72 2.48
CA VAL A 419 20.33 17.17 3.20
C VAL A 419 19.61 15.99 3.80
N LEU A 420 19.42 15.97 5.13
CA LEU A 420 18.43 15.12 5.78
C LEU A 420 17.10 15.87 5.85
N GLN A 421 16.05 15.28 5.27
CA GLN A 421 14.74 15.90 5.12
C GLN A 421 13.75 15.39 6.16
N PHE A 422 12.94 16.32 6.70
CA PHE A 422 11.81 16.03 7.58
C PHE A 422 10.52 16.50 6.89
N ARG A 423 9.51 15.62 6.84
CA ARG A 423 8.28 15.83 6.07
C ARG A 423 7.04 15.55 6.93
N PRO A 424 6.67 16.47 7.86
CA PRO A 424 5.52 16.27 8.74
C PRO A 424 4.18 16.39 8.03
N ASP A 425 3.19 15.58 8.45
CA ASP A 425 1.76 15.85 8.22
C ASP A 425 1.07 16.42 9.49
N VAL A 426 1.85 17.02 10.37
CA VAL A 426 1.35 17.64 11.60
C VAL A 426 1.95 19.03 11.77
N GLU A 427 1.47 19.78 12.76
CA GLU A 427 2.17 20.99 13.18
C GLU A 427 3.53 20.63 13.76
N LEU A 428 4.58 21.29 13.26
CA LEU A 428 5.96 21.10 13.70
C LEU A 428 6.46 22.41 14.32
N THR A 429 6.78 22.37 15.61
CA THR A 429 7.55 23.41 16.29
C THR A 429 9.02 23.07 16.20
N VAL A 430 9.88 24.05 15.84
CA VAL A 430 11.33 23.87 15.73
C VAL A 430 12.04 24.91 16.59
N GLU A 431 12.87 24.45 17.53
CA GLU A 431 13.71 25.29 18.38
C GLU A 431 15.18 25.04 18.05
N VAL A 432 15.85 26.04 17.48
CA VAL A 432 17.27 25.95 17.10
C VAL A 432 18.13 26.48 18.25
N GLY A 433 18.85 25.58 18.92
CA GLY A 433 19.89 25.91 19.90
C GLY A 433 21.29 25.95 19.26
N PRO A 434 22.34 26.25 20.04
CA PRO A 434 23.71 26.33 19.55
C PRO A 434 24.25 24.98 19.06
N ASP A 435 23.94 23.88 19.76
CA ASP A 435 24.50 22.54 19.48
C ASP A 435 23.42 21.49 19.17
N VAL A 436 22.13 21.88 19.26
CA VAL A 436 20.99 20.97 19.14
C VAL A 436 19.79 21.69 18.56
N VAL A 437 19.05 20.99 17.71
CA VAL A 437 17.70 21.38 17.29
C VAL A 437 16.69 20.51 18.03
N ARG A 438 15.66 21.13 18.63
CA ARG A 438 14.54 20.41 19.23
C ARG A 438 13.31 20.57 18.37
N THR A 439 12.52 19.51 18.25
CA THR A 439 11.23 19.55 17.56
C THR A 439 10.11 19.01 18.43
N ILE A 440 8.91 19.54 18.20
CA ILE A 440 7.67 19.03 18.79
C ILE A 440 6.67 18.84 17.65
N TRP A 441 6.21 17.61 17.49
CA TRP A 441 5.26 17.19 16.46
C TRP A 441 3.90 17.01 17.13
N GLY A 442 2.94 17.86 16.75
CA GLY A 442 1.58 17.81 17.32
C GLY A 442 0.71 16.69 16.75
N GLY A 443 -0.49 16.53 17.29
CA GLY A 443 -1.48 15.55 16.84
C GLY A 443 -2.40 15.11 17.98
N ASP A 444 -3.07 13.97 17.81
CA ASP A 444 -3.74 13.27 18.91
C ASP A 444 -2.70 12.73 19.92
N GLU A 445 -1.50 12.44 19.41
CA GLU A 445 -0.31 12.10 20.17
C GLU A 445 0.84 13.06 19.84
N THR A 446 1.69 13.36 20.83
CA THR A 446 2.85 14.26 20.67
C THR A 446 4.13 13.45 20.52
N LEU A 447 4.99 13.85 19.58
CA LEU A 447 6.36 13.36 19.48
C LEU A 447 7.36 14.50 19.76
N TYR A 448 8.35 14.21 20.59
CA TYR A 448 9.48 15.09 20.84
C TYR A 448 10.68 14.60 20.03
N GLY A 449 11.37 15.53 19.37
CA GLY A 449 12.62 15.27 18.67
C GLY A 449 13.77 16.05 19.30
N TYR A 450 14.87 15.35 19.55
CA TYR A 450 16.18 15.94 19.82
C TYR A 450 17.09 15.63 18.64
N HIS A 451 17.73 16.64 18.07
CA HIS A 451 18.53 16.47 16.87
C HIS A 451 19.90 17.11 17.06
N ALA A 452 20.95 16.30 17.02
CA ALA A 452 22.34 16.76 16.96
C ALA A 452 23.03 16.36 15.65
N SER A 453 23.74 17.31 15.05
CA SER A 453 24.57 17.10 13.87
C SER A 453 25.58 18.25 13.82
N GLY A 454 26.87 17.95 13.67
CA GLY A 454 27.98 18.89 13.86
C GLY A 454 27.79 20.24 13.15
N ASP A 455 28.11 20.30 11.86
CA ASP A 455 28.05 21.53 11.06
C ASP A 455 26.71 21.70 10.30
N ALA A 456 25.66 20.91 10.63
CA ALA A 456 24.42 20.92 9.87
C ALA A 456 23.55 22.14 10.19
N VAL A 457 23.15 22.86 9.15
CA VAL A 457 22.31 24.06 9.25
C VAL A 457 20.83 23.68 9.07
N PRO A 458 19.97 23.85 10.09
CA PRO A 458 18.55 23.58 9.97
C PRO A 458 17.83 24.72 9.24
N VAL A 459 17.04 24.38 8.22
CA VAL A 459 16.25 25.34 7.44
C VAL A 459 14.78 24.91 7.44
N ALA A 460 13.95 25.67 8.16
CA ALA A 460 12.51 25.50 8.13
C ALA A 460 11.89 26.28 6.95
N ARG A 461 10.98 25.66 6.22
CA ARG A 461 10.28 26.28 5.08
C ARG A 461 8.87 25.72 4.90
N PRO A 462 7.94 26.47 4.27
CA PRO A 462 6.66 25.90 3.87
C PRO A 462 6.88 24.80 2.82
N GLY A 463 6.09 23.74 2.94
CA GLY A 463 6.02 22.62 2.01
C GLY A 463 4.60 22.12 1.85
N ALA A 464 4.40 21.22 0.88
CA ALA A 464 3.09 20.63 0.61
C ALA A 464 2.72 19.60 1.68
N GLY A 465 1.41 19.42 1.88
CA GLY A 465 0.84 18.31 2.64
C GLY A 465 0.83 17.01 1.83
N PRO A 466 0.30 15.93 2.41
CA PRO A 466 0.11 14.66 1.72
C PRO A 466 -0.86 14.76 0.54
N ALA A 467 -0.94 13.69 -0.24
CA ALA A 467 -1.64 13.65 -1.51
C ALA A 467 -3.17 13.84 -1.42
N ASP A 468 -3.78 13.74 -0.24
CA ASP A 468 -5.20 14.08 -0.01
C ASP A 468 -5.44 15.59 -0.09
N ASP A 469 -4.48 16.40 0.33
CA ASP A 469 -4.55 17.86 0.35
C ASP A 469 -3.17 18.50 0.08
N PRO A 470 -2.71 18.52 -1.18
CA PRO A 470 -1.43 19.10 -1.56
C PRO A 470 -1.31 20.61 -1.27
N GLN A 471 -2.44 21.29 -1.04
CA GLN A 471 -2.49 22.72 -0.74
C GLN A 471 -2.32 23.01 0.76
N ARG A 472 -2.44 22.00 1.62
CA ARG A 472 -2.17 22.12 3.05
C ARG A 472 -0.70 22.46 3.24
N VAL A 473 -0.42 23.60 3.86
CA VAL A 473 0.96 24.01 4.13
C VAL A 473 1.47 23.29 5.38
N ARG A 474 2.58 22.59 5.24
CA ARG A 474 3.32 21.96 6.34
C ARG A 474 4.68 22.62 6.51
N THR A 475 5.19 22.65 7.73
CA THR A 475 6.55 23.13 8.00
C THR A 475 7.52 22.00 7.69
N TRP A 476 8.19 22.07 6.55
CA TRP A 476 9.29 21.17 6.25
C TRP A 476 10.56 21.68 6.91
N LEU A 477 11.39 20.74 7.37
CA LEU A 477 12.71 21.03 7.89
C LEU A 477 13.73 20.27 7.02
N ASP A 478 14.68 21.02 6.47
CA ASP A 478 15.82 20.48 5.73
C ASP A 478 17.07 20.74 6.57
N TRP A 479 17.86 19.70 6.84
CA TRP A 479 19.04 19.80 7.68
C TRP A 479 20.30 19.54 6.84
N THR A 480 21.01 20.63 6.53
CA THR A 480 21.96 20.65 5.42
C THR A 480 23.40 20.71 5.90
N VAL A 481 24.25 19.84 5.34
CA VAL A 481 25.71 19.89 5.44
C VAL A 481 26.28 20.09 4.04
N VAL A 482 27.27 20.97 3.89
CA VAL A 482 28.09 21.03 2.67
C VAL A 482 29.44 20.39 2.99
N GLY A 483 29.72 19.24 2.40
CA GLY A 483 30.89 18.45 2.74
C GLY A 483 30.96 17.11 2.01
N ALA A 484 32.05 16.38 2.22
CA ALA A 484 32.22 15.02 1.70
C ALA A 484 31.64 13.94 2.64
N ALA A 485 31.18 14.32 3.83
CA ALA A 485 30.53 13.43 4.78
C ALA A 485 29.54 14.22 5.64
N ALA A 486 28.51 13.54 6.13
CA ALA A 486 27.58 14.08 7.11
C ALA A 486 27.11 12.98 8.06
N THR A 487 27.02 13.30 9.35
CA THR A 487 26.36 12.46 10.35
C THR A 487 25.23 13.25 11.00
N TYR A 488 24.05 12.65 11.04
CA TYR A 488 22.89 13.18 11.74
C TYR A 488 22.48 12.19 12.82
N CYS A 489 22.21 12.69 14.02
CA CYS A 489 21.69 11.89 15.11
C CYS A 489 20.40 12.53 15.65
N SER A 490 19.31 11.78 15.60
CA SER A 490 18.02 12.17 16.15
C SER A 490 17.57 11.19 17.23
N VAL A 491 16.92 11.70 18.27
CA VAL A 491 16.18 10.90 19.26
C VAL A 491 14.74 11.34 19.22
N TYR A 492 13.85 10.40 19.01
CA TYR A 492 12.40 10.62 19.02
C TYR A 492 11.80 9.96 20.25
N SER A 493 10.95 10.65 20.99
CA SER A 493 10.32 10.13 22.20
C SER A 493 8.90 10.65 22.37
N THR A 494 8.01 9.88 23.03
CA THR A 494 6.62 10.30 23.31
C THR A 494 6.49 11.11 24.60
N THR A 495 7.54 11.12 25.41
CA THR A 495 7.71 11.99 26.58
C THR A 495 9.05 12.70 26.49
N PRO A 496 9.22 13.89 27.08
CA PRO A 496 10.54 14.52 27.16
C PRO A 496 11.55 13.58 27.84
N VAL A 497 12.72 13.43 27.23
CA VAL A 497 13.85 12.62 27.74
C VAL A 497 15.10 13.49 27.83
N ASP A 498 16.02 13.17 28.74
CA ASP A 498 17.35 13.81 28.77
C ASP A 498 18.24 13.15 27.72
N VAL A 499 18.81 13.97 26.83
CA VAL A 499 19.68 13.51 25.75
C VAL A 499 21.01 14.22 25.83
N GLN A 500 22.07 13.43 25.95
CA GLN A 500 23.44 13.91 25.99
C GLN A 500 24.25 13.22 24.91
N LEU A 501 25.13 13.97 24.26
CA LEU A 501 25.96 13.47 23.20
C LEU A 501 27.42 13.71 23.56
N THR A 502 28.18 12.63 23.72
CA THR A 502 29.59 12.67 24.12
C THR A 502 30.43 11.83 23.17
N GLY A 503 31.04 12.49 22.18
CA GLY A 503 31.77 11.81 21.12
C GLY A 503 30.84 10.88 20.33
N ASP A 504 31.14 9.58 20.36
CA ASP A 504 30.43 8.55 19.57
C ASP A 504 29.33 7.83 20.36
N VAL A 505 28.93 8.41 21.49
CA VAL A 505 27.93 7.86 22.40
C VAL A 505 26.81 8.88 22.57
N ILE A 506 25.58 8.43 22.34
CA ILE A 506 24.38 9.15 22.75
C ILE A 506 23.80 8.50 24.00
N THR A 507 23.56 9.31 25.02
CA THR A 507 22.95 8.89 26.27
C THR A 507 21.52 9.41 26.32
N VAL A 508 20.55 8.50 26.44
CA VAL A 508 19.12 8.84 26.57
C VAL A 508 18.61 8.33 27.91
N ASP A 509 18.21 9.24 28.80
CA ASP A 509 17.81 8.93 30.19
C ASP A 509 18.82 8.02 30.91
N GLY A 510 20.12 8.26 30.70
CA GLY A 510 21.22 7.49 31.29
C GLY A 510 21.60 6.19 30.57
N HIS A 511 20.89 5.80 29.50
CA HIS A 511 21.23 4.63 28.68
C HIS A 511 22.15 5.05 27.52
N GLU A 512 23.34 4.44 27.46
CA GLU A 512 24.34 4.72 26.43
C GLU A 512 24.12 3.87 25.18
N HIS A 513 24.08 4.54 24.03
CA HIS A 513 24.04 3.92 22.72
C HIS A 513 25.29 4.32 21.94
N SER A 514 26.05 3.33 21.49
CA SER A 514 27.15 3.58 20.57
C SER A 514 26.58 3.92 19.20
N ILE A 515 26.77 5.17 18.78
CA ILE A 515 26.34 5.61 17.45
C ILE A 515 27.44 5.36 16.44
N GLY A 516 28.73 5.43 16.82
CA GLY A 516 29.88 5.02 15.98
C GLY A 516 30.53 6.12 15.13
N GLY A 517 30.72 7.32 15.68
CA GLY A 517 31.30 8.49 14.98
C GLY A 517 30.25 9.56 14.69
N LEU A 518 30.45 10.80 15.13
CA LEU A 518 29.74 11.97 14.56
C LEU A 518 30.59 12.71 13.53
#